data_AF-A0A9X3CUC3-F1
#
_entry.id   AF-A0A9X3CUC3-F1
#
_cell.length_a   1.000
_cell.length_b   1.000
_cell.length_c   1.000
_cell.angle_alpha   90.00
_cell.angle_beta   90.00
_cell.angle_gamma   90.00
#
_symmetry.space_group_name_H-M   'P 1'
#
loop_
_entity.id
_entity.type
_entity.pdbx_description
1 polymer ?
#
loop_
_entity_poly.entity_id
_entity_poly.type
_entity_poly.pdbx_seq_one_letter_code
_entity_poly.pdbx_strand_id
1 'polypeptide(L)'
;MMAIDLVQNFIADTPNFDSYQSDFKTQSAVERQLAIIGEALNKLRQLESDLSIKNDKQIIGLRNRLIHGYDSLDNSILWVIIRRHLPELKKEIQNLSN
;
A
#
# COMPACT_ATOMS: atom_id res chain seq x y z
N MET A 1 2.56 8.86 -7.24
CA MET A 1 1.52 8.14 -8.01
C MET A 1 2.01 6.81 -8.55
N MET A 2 3.16 6.74 -9.25
CA MET A 2 3.67 5.53 -9.91
C MET A 2 3.59 4.23 -9.07
N ALA A 3 3.94 4.24 -7.78
CA ALA A 3 3.88 3.04 -6.94
C ALA A 3 2.45 2.50 -6.71
N ILE A 4 1.47 3.40 -6.53
CA ILE A 4 0.06 2.99 -6.36
C ILE A 4 -0.47 2.40 -7.67
N ASP A 5 -0.14 3.04 -8.80
CA ASP A 5 -0.54 2.58 -10.13
C ASP A 5 0.07 1.19 -10.44
N LEU A 6 1.34 0.98 -10.07
CA LEU A 6 1.99 -0.33 -10.21
C LEU A 6 1.28 -1.42 -9.41
N VAL A 7 0.90 -1.16 -8.15
CA VAL A 7 0.11 -2.14 -7.37
C VAL A 7 -1.19 -2.48 -8.07
N GLN A 8 -1.92 -1.47 -8.55
CA GLN A 8 -3.19 -1.68 -9.28
C GLN A 8 -2.99 -2.53 -10.53
N ASN A 9 -1.90 -2.31 -11.27
CA ASN A 9 -1.57 -3.09 -12.46
C ASN A 9 -1.19 -4.53 -12.13
N PHE A 10 -0.41 -4.77 -11.07
CA PHE A 10 -0.01 -6.13 -10.68
C PHE A 10 -1.19 -7.01 -10.30
N ILE A 11 -2.25 -6.42 -9.72
CA ILE A 11 -3.44 -7.15 -9.29
C ILE A 11 -4.59 -7.11 -10.31
N ALA A 12 -4.41 -6.49 -11.47
CA ALA A 12 -5.48 -6.30 -12.46
C ALA A 12 -6.09 -7.64 -12.91
N ASP A 13 -5.23 -8.64 -13.15
CA ASP A 13 -5.62 -9.99 -13.54
C ASP A 13 -5.73 -10.95 -12.36
N THR A 14 -5.76 -10.42 -11.13
CA THR A 14 -5.92 -11.21 -9.90
C THR A 14 -7.34 -11.02 -9.37
N PRO A 15 -8.29 -11.94 -9.67
CA PRO A 15 -9.71 -11.71 -9.42
C PRO A 15 -10.10 -11.82 -7.95
N ASN A 16 -9.41 -12.66 -7.18
CA ASN A 16 -9.75 -12.99 -5.80
C ASN A 16 -8.51 -13.25 -4.94
N PHE A 17 -8.76 -13.44 -3.64
CA PHE A 17 -7.71 -13.68 -2.66
C PHE A 17 -6.94 -14.97 -2.92
N ASP A 18 -7.60 -16.07 -3.30
CA ASP A 18 -6.92 -17.35 -3.54
C ASP A 18 -5.92 -17.25 -4.70
N SER A 19 -6.30 -16.55 -5.78
CA SER A 19 -5.39 -16.23 -6.89
C SER A 19 -4.19 -15.44 -6.40
N TYR A 20 -4.42 -14.40 -5.59
CA TYR A 20 -3.34 -13.58 -5.00
C TYR A 20 -2.43 -14.41 -4.10
N GLN A 21 -3.00 -15.24 -3.22
CA GLN A 21 -2.29 -16.06 -2.25
C GLN A 21 -1.39 -17.10 -2.92
N SER A 22 -1.79 -17.59 -4.10
CA SER A 22 -0.99 -18.54 -4.89
C SER A 22 0.11 -17.89 -5.74
N ASP A 23 0.07 -16.56 -5.96
CA ASP A 23 1.04 -15.84 -6.78
C ASP A 23 2.05 -15.05 -5.94
N PHE A 24 3.11 -15.74 -5.52
CA PHE A 24 4.19 -15.15 -4.72
C PHE A 24 4.93 -14.01 -5.43
N LYS A 25 5.01 -14.05 -6.77
CA LYS A 25 5.66 -12.99 -7.54
C LYS A 25 4.86 -11.70 -7.43
N THR A 26 3.54 -11.79 -7.60
CA THR A 26 2.64 -10.65 -7.42
C THR A 26 2.65 -10.15 -5.98
N GLN A 27 2.67 -11.05 -4.98
CA GLN A 27 2.81 -10.67 -3.57
C GLN A 27 4.08 -9.86 -3.33
N SER A 28 5.26 -10.38 -3.72
CA SER A 28 6.53 -9.66 -3.54
C SER A 28 6.56 -8.31 -4.26
N ALA A 29 5.98 -8.22 -5.45
CA ALA A 29 5.88 -6.97 -6.20
C ALA A 29 5.00 -5.95 -5.47
N VAL A 30 3.85 -6.38 -4.97
CA VAL A 30 2.91 -5.54 -4.19
C VAL A 30 3.54 -5.06 -2.89
N GLU A 31 4.16 -5.96 -2.12
CA GLU A 31 4.83 -5.62 -0.85
C GLU A 31 5.90 -4.56 -1.04
N ARG A 32 6.72 -4.70 -2.10
CA ARG A 32 7.75 -3.71 -2.42
C ARG A 32 7.16 -2.33 -2.67
N GLN A 33 6.06 -2.24 -3.43
CA GLN A 33 5.42 -0.95 -3.71
C GLN A 33 4.75 -0.38 -2.46
N LEU A 34 4.11 -1.21 -1.63
CA LEU A 34 3.52 -0.76 -0.36
C LEU A 34 4.58 -0.19 0.60
N ALA A 35 5.76 -0.79 0.66
CA ALA A 35 6.88 -0.25 1.44
C ALA A 35 7.32 1.13 0.91
N ILE A 36 7.40 1.30 -0.41
CA ILE A 36 7.73 2.60 -1.05
C ILE A 36 6.67 3.66 -0.72
N ILE A 37 5.38 3.29 -0.79
CA ILE A 37 4.27 4.19 -0.46
C ILE A 37 4.34 4.62 1.01
N GLY A 38 4.54 3.67 1.93
CA GLY A 38 4.67 3.98 3.35
C GLY A 38 5.85 4.88 3.67
N GLU A 39 7.00 4.67 3.01
CA GLU A 39 8.17 5.54 3.15
C GLU A 39 7.89 6.97 2.66
N ALA A 40 7.22 7.10 1.50
CA ALA A 40 6.85 8.39 0.95
C ALA A 40 5.88 9.16 1.87
N LEU A 41 4.87 8.49 2.42
CA LEU A 41 3.94 9.09 3.39
C LEU A 41 4.64 9.50 4.68
N ASN A 42 5.59 8.69 5.17
CA ASN A 42 6.34 9.03 6.38
C ASN A 42 7.19 10.30 6.18
N LYS A 43 7.81 10.45 5.00
CA LYS A 43 8.55 11.67 4.64
C LYS A 43 7.63 12.87 4.52
N LEU A 44 6.48 12.71 3.85
CA LEU A 44 5.50 13.78 3.69
C LEU A 44 5.02 14.30 5.05
N ARG A 45 4.70 13.41 5.98
CA ARG A 45 4.27 13.78 7.34
C ARG A 45 5.34 14.52 8.15
N GLN A 46 6.62 14.27 7.88
CA GLN A 46 7.72 15.00 8.53
C GLN A 46 7.90 16.41 7.97
N LEU A 47 7.56 16.62 6.68
CA LEU A 47 7.65 17.91 6.02
C LEU A 47 6.41 18.78 6.26
N GLU A 48 5.23 18.17 6.26
CA GLU A 48 3.93 18.82 6.31
C GLU A 48 3.08 18.16 7.41
N SER A 49 3.38 18.49 8.68
CA SER A 49 2.72 17.86 9.83
C SER A 49 1.22 18.13 9.92
N ASP A 50 0.77 19.23 9.32
CA ASP A 50 -0.63 19.67 9.35
C ASP A 50 -1.47 19.04 8.22
N LEU A 51 -0.80 18.36 7.28
CA LEU A 51 -1.44 17.66 6.17
C LEU A 51 -2.14 16.40 6.69
N SER A 52 -3.47 16.42 6.66
CA SER A 52 -4.27 15.27 7.07
C SER A 52 -4.54 14.35 5.88
N ILE A 53 -3.87 13.21 5.85
CA ILE A 53 -4.19 12.07 4.97
C ILE A 53 -4.84 11.00 5.84
N LYS A 54 -5.98 10.47 5.40
CA LYS A 54 -6.69 9.44 6.16
C LYS A 54 -5.88 8.15 6.14
N ASN A 55 -5.80 7.52 7.31
CA ASN A 55 -5.11 6.24 7.51
C ASN A 55 -3.59 6.25 7.19
N ASP A 56 -2.95 7.42 7.10
CA ASP A 56 -1.51 7.57 6.83
C ASP A 56 -0.65 6.80 7.84
N LYS A 57 -1.00 6.87 9.13
CA LYS A 57 -0.34 6.16 10.23
C LYS A 57 -0.38 4.65 10.04
N GLN A 58 -1.51 4.11 9.57
CA GLN A 58 -1.70 2.69 9.31
C GLN A 58 -0.84 2.23 8.15
N ILE A 59 -0.73 3.01 7.08
CA ILE A 59 0.11 2.68 5.91
C ILE A 59 1.60 2.74 6.26
N ILE A 60 2.01 3.72 7.07
CA ILE A 60 3.38 3.82 7.59
C ILE A 60 3.68 2.63 8.54
N GLY A 61 2.70 2.25 9.37
CA GLY A 61 2.80 1.05 10.22
C GLY A 61 2.91 -0.24 9.41
N LEU A 62 2.17 -0.35 8.30
CA LEU A 62 2.26 -1.48 7.37
C LEU A 62 3.67 -1.62 6.81
N ARG A 63 4.32 -0.53 6.41
CA ARG A 63 5.72 -0.54 5.95
C ARG A 63 6.67 -1.12 7.00
N ASN A 64 6.48 -0.79 8.27
CA ASN A 64 7.31 -1.37 9.34
C ASN A 64 7.07 -2.89 9.48
N ARG A 65 5.82 -3.34 9.34
CA ARG A 65 5.48 -4.76 9.41
C ARG A 65 5.99 -5.54 8.20
N LEU A 66 5.96 -4.96 7.01
CA LEU A 66 6.54 -5.55 5.79
C LEU A 66 8.06 -5.76 5.90
N ILE A 67 8.77 -4.86 6.58
CA ILE A 67 10.23 -4.94 6.71
C ILE A 67 10.67 -5.87 7.85
N HIS A 68 9.95 -5.87 8.98
CA HIS A 68 10.39 -6.54 10.21
C HIS A 68 9.57 -7.79 10.59
N GLY A 69 8.41 -8.01 9.98
CA GLY A 69 7.46 -9.06 10.36
C GLY A 69 6.95 -9.88 9.18
N TYR A 70 7.74 -10.04 8.13
CA TYR A 70 7.36 -10.75 6.90
C TYR A 70 6.90 -12.19 7.17
N ASP A 71 7.49 -12.88 8.16
CA ASP A 71 7.07 -14.22 8.60
C ASP A 71 5.68 -14.26 9.28
N SER A 72 5.15 -13.10 9.69
CA SER A 72 3.88 -12.95 10.43
C SER A 72 2.83 -12.15 9.66
N LEU A 73 3.07 -11.92 8.37
CA LEU A 73 2.24 -11.07 7.55
C LEU A 73 1.04 -11.86 7.04
N ASP A 74 -0.15 -11.42 7.44
CA ASP A 74 -1.38 -12.02 6.95
C ASP A 74 -1.72 -11.44 5.57
N ASN A 75 -1.53 -12.25 4.53
CA ASN A 75 -1.82 -11.88 3.15
C ASN A 75 -3.29 -11.49 2.94
N SER A 76 -4.23 -11.98 3.75
CA SER A 76 -5.63 -11.58 3.66
C SER A 76 -5.82 -10.10 4.03
N ILE A 77 -5.04 -9.60 5.00
CA ILE A 77 -5.03 -8.19 5.38
C ILE A 77 -4.43 -7.35 4.26
N LEU A 78 -3.31 -7.78 3.67
CA LEU A 78 -2.73 -7.10 2.50
C LEU A 78 -3.73 -6.98 1.36
N TRP A 79 -4.43 -8.07 1.06
CA TRP A 79 -5.44 -8.09 0.01
C TRP A 79 -6.56 -7.06 0.25
N VAL A 80 -7.04 -6.93 1.48
CA VAL A 80 -8.02 -5.90 1.86
C VAL A 80 -7.44 -4.49 1.65
N ILE A 81 -6.19 -4.26 2.07
CA ILE A 81 -5.53 -2.96 1.95
C ILE A 81 -5.43 -2.53 0.49
N ILE A 82 -4.93 -3.41 -0.39
CA ILE A 82 -4.73 -3.06 -1.80
C ILE A 82 -6.06 -2.90 -2.56
N ARG A 83 -7.11 -3.62 -2.19
CA ARG A 83 -8.42 -3.54 -2.87
C ARG A 83 -9.30 -2.40 -2.35
N ARG A 84 -9.23 -2.05 -1.06
CA ARG A 84 -10.13 -1.06 -0.44
C ARG A 84 -9.45 0.26 -0.13
N HIS A 85 -8.31 0.23 0.53
CA HIS A 85 -7.69 1.43 1.10
C HIS A 85 -6.75 2.13 0.12
N LEU A 86 -6.06 1.36 -0.72
CA LEU A 86 -5.12 1.93 -1.68
C LEU A 86 -5.78 2.85 -2.74
N PRO A 87 -6.96 2.51 -3.29
CA PRO A 87 -7.69 3.42 -4.17
C PRO A 87 -8.15 4.71 -3.48
N GLU A 88 -8.52 4.66 -2.20
CA GLU A 88 -8.90 5.84 -1.42
C GLU A 88 -7.69 6.76 -1.21
N LEU A 89 -6.56 6.19 -0.82
CA LEU A 89 -5.30 6.93 -0.68
C LEU A 89 -4.91 7.65 -1.99
N LYS A 90 -5.07 6.98 -3.13
CA LYS A 90 -4.79 7.59 -4.45
C LYS A 90 -5.63 8.86 -4.66
N LYS A 91 -6.93 8.80 -4.35
CA LYS A 91 -7.85 9.93 -4.48
C LYS A 91 -7.44 11.08 -3.56
N GLU A 92 -7.10 10.77 -2.31
CA GLU A 92 -6.66 11.79 -1.34
C GLU A 92 -5.40 12.51 -1.81
N ILE A 93 -4.37 11.76 -2.25
CA ILE A 93 -3.13 12.35 -2.78
C ILE A 93 -3.40 13.22 -4.02
N GLN A 94 -4.30 12.78 -4.91
CA GLN A 94 -4.67 13.56 -6.09
C GLN A 94 -5.37 14.88 -5.72
N ASN A 95 -6.17 14.88 -4.66
CA ASN A 95 -6.84 16.10 -4.19
C ASN A 95 -5.88 17.11 -3.54
N LEU A 96 -4.71 16.66 -3.06
CA LEU A 96 -3.68 17.54 -2.49
C LEU A 96 -2.80 18.22 -3.54
N SER A 97 -2.81 17.72 -4.78
CA SER A 97 -2.02 18.25 -5.90
C SER A 97 -2.80 19.25 -6.77
N ASN A 98 -4.04 19.58 -6.38
CA ASN A 98 -4.89 20.62 -6.97
C ASN A 98 -5.03 21.79 -6.00
#